data_AF-K9UND8-F1
#
_entry.id   AF-K9UND8-F1
#
_cell.length_a   1.000
_cell.length_b   1.000
_cell.length_c   1.000
_cell.angle_alpha   90.00
_cell.angle_beta   90.00
_cell.angle_gamma   90.00
#
_symmetry.space_group_name_H-M   'P 1'
#
loop_
_entity.id
_entity.type
_entity.pdbx_description
1 polymer ?
#
loop_
_entity_poly.entity_id
_entity_poly.type
_entity_poly.pdbx_seq_one_letter_code
_entity_poly.pdbx_strand_id
1 'polypeptide(L)'
;MQAIFWTMEEVAGRAKQFYENSIRQEVEHGENIGQMIVIDAETGEYGIDPSGVETAMKLKAKNPVARLFTLRIGYDVAVVFGGEMERVAK
;
A
#
# COMPACT_ATOMS: atom_id res chain seq x y z
N MET A 1 -6.37 19.63 9.56
CA MET A 1 -6.83 18.23 9.53
C MET A 1 -6.61 17.68 10.93
N GLN A 2 -7.66 17.28 11.66
CA GLN A 2 -7.45 16.60 12.95
C GLN A 2 -6.90 15.22 12.66
N ALA A 3 -5.75 14.86 13.24
CA ALA A 3 -5.25 13.50 13.18
C ALA A 3 -6.22 12.62 13.96
N ILE A 4 -7.06 11.88 13.25
CA ILE A 4 -7.84 10.82 13.87
C ILE A 4 -6.81 9.75 14.23
N PHE A 5 -6.65 9.45 15.51
CA PHE A 5 -5.75 8.39 15.97
C PHE A 5 -6.37 7.04 15.61
N TRP A 6 -6.17 6.62 14.35
CA TRP A 6 -6.52 5.29 13.91
C TRP A 6 -5.54 4.27 14.47
N THR A 7 -6.09 3.13 14.90
CA THR A 7 -5.28 1.94 15.22
C THR A 7 -4.56 1.45 13.96
N MET A 8 -3.59 0.56 14.13
CA MET A 8 -2.88 -0.01 12.97
C MET A 8 -3.83 -0.83 12.10
N GLU A 9 -4.79 -1.51 12.72
CA GLU A 9 -5.83 -2.30 12.06
C GLU A 9 -6.79 -1.43 11.25
N GLU A 10 -7.19 -0.28 11.78
CA GLU A 10 -8.05 0.67 11.06
C GLU A 10 -7.34 1.27 9.82
N VAL A 11 -6.06 1.64 9.98
CA VAL A 11 -5.22 2.10 8.86
C VAL A 11 -5.11 1.01 7.79
N ALA A 12 -4.76 -0.21 8.19
CA ALA A 12 -4.62 -1.34 7.27
C ALA A 12 -5.93 -1.66 6.55
N GLY A 13 -7.04 -1.72 7.29
CA GLY A 13 -8.37 -1.99 6.73
C GLY A 13 -8.80 -0.95 5.71
N ARG A 14 -8.59 0.33 6.01
CA ARG A 14 -8.94 1.43 5.10
C ARG A 14 -8.06 1.46 3.85
N ALA A 15 -6.75 1.30 4.00
CA ALA A 15 -5.84 1.20 2.85
C ALA A 15 -6.17 -0.01 1.96
N LYS A 16 -6.49 -1.15 2.57
CA LYS A 16 -6.93 -2.36 1.85
C LYS A 16 -8.24 -2.12 1.10
N GLN A 17 -9.20 -1.41 1.67
CA GLN A 17 -10.42 -1.03 0.96
C GLN A 17 -10.15 -0.17 -0.27
N PHE A 18 -9.22 0.81 -0.19
CA PHE A 18 -8.81 1.57 -1.38
C PHE A 18 -8.17 0.66 -2.43
N TYR A 19 -7.30 -0.27 -1.99
CA TYR A 19 -6.67 -1.23 -2.88
C TYR A 19 -7.71 -2.08 -3.60
N GLU A 20 -8.56 -2.79 -2.87
CA GLU A 20 -9.51 -3.75 -3.43
C GLU A 20 -10.59 -3.12 -4.31
N ASN A 21 -11.11 -1.95 -3.91
CA ASN A 21 -12.27 -1.35 -4.59
C ASN A 21 -11.90 -0.56 -5.85
N SER A 22 -10.68 -0.05 -5.95
CA SER A 22 -10.30 0.85 -7.06
C SER A 22 -8.89 0.59 -7.57
N ILE A 23 -7.88 0.70 -6.71
CA ILE A 23 -6.48 0.73 -7.16
C ILE A 23 -6.07 -0.60 -7.83
N ARG A 24 -6.56 -1.73 -7.33
CA ARG A 24 -6.24 -3.07 -7.84
C ARG A 24 -6.46 -3.20 -9.34
N GLN A 25 -7.55 -2.62 -9.85
CA GLN A 25 -7.90 -2.68 -11.29
C GLN A 25 -6.94 -1.86 -12.15
N GLU A 26 -6.29 -0.86 -11.57
CA GLU A 26 -5.34 0.04 -12.24
C GLU A 26 -3.89 -0.44 -12.14
N VAL A 27 -3.57 -1.30 -11.17
CA VAL A 27 -2.17 -1.61 -10.84
C VAL A 27 -1.79 -3.08 -10.93
N GLU A 28 -2.74 -4.04 -10.87
CA GLU A 28 -2.41 -5.47 -11.00
C GLU A 28 -2.20 -5.92 -12.45
N HIS A 29 -1.30 -5.26 -13.19
CA HIS A 29 -0.94 -5.65 -14.55
C HIS A 29 0.49 -5.24 -14.93
N GLY A 30 1.06 -5.96 -15.89
CA GLY A 30 2.36 -5.64 -16.48
C GLY A 30 3.49 -5.60 -15.44
N GLU A 31 4.34 -4.57 -15.54
CA GLU A 31 5.55 -4.40 -14.71
C GLU A 31 5.26 -4.01 -13.25
N ASN A 32 4.00 -3.68 -12.93
CA ASN A 32 3.60 -3.35 -11.57
C ASN A 32 3.51 -4.60 -10.67
N ILE A 33 3.29 -5.78 -11.24
CA ILE A 33 3.18 -7.02 -10.44
C ILE A 33 4.49 -7.26 -9.70
N GLY A 34 4.38 -7.47 -8.39
CA GLY A 34 5.53 -7.66 -7.51
C GLY A 34 6.20 -6.35 -7.05
N GLN A 35 5.81 -5.18 -7.54
CA GLN A 35 6.23 -3.90 -6.95
C GLN A 35 5.54 -3.66 -5.61
N MET A 36 6.11 -2.77 -4.80
CA MET A 36 5.47 -2.32 -3.57
C MET A 36 4.58 -1.12 -3.88
N ILE A 37 3.39 -1.11 -3.31
CA ILE A 37 2.48 0.03 -3.32
C ILE A 37 2.32 0.56 -1.90
N VAL A 38 2.48 1.87 -1.74
CA VAL A 38 2.24 2.55 -0.47
C VAL A 38 1.01 3.43 -0.62
N ILE A 39 0.04 3.23 0.27
CA ILE A 39 -1.25 3.91 0.25
C ILE A 39 -1.35 4.74 1.53
N ASP A 40 -1.68 6.02 1.39
CA ASP A 40 -2.13 6.85 2.51
C ASP A 40 -3.57 6.50 2.84
N ALA A 41 -3.77 5.85 3.98
CA ALA A 41 -5.09 5.48 4.45
C ALA A 41 -5.98 6.70 4.69
N GLU A 42 -5.47 7.91 4.89
CA GLU A 42 -6.33 9.09 5.08
C GLU A 42 -7.06 9.47 3.79
N THR A 43 -6.29 9.50 2.70
CA THR A 43 -6.68 10.14 1.45
C THR A 43 -6.94 9.17 0.29
N GLY A 44 -6.37 7.97 0.35
CA GLY A 44 -6.32 7.02 -0.76
C GLY A 44 -5.21 7.35 -1.78
N GLU A 45 -4.41 8.40 -1.56
CA GLU A 45 -3.25 8.69 -2.40
C GLU A 45 -2.24 7.56 -2.29
N TYR A 46 -1.70 7.14 -3.43
CA TYR A 46 -0.76 6.03 -3.48
C TYR A 46 0.41 6.30 -4.41
N GLY A 47 1.48 5.54 -4.22
CA GLY A 47 2.57 5.44 -5.18
C GLY A 47 3.17 4.05 -5.19
N ILE A 48 3.92 3.76 -6.25
CA ILE A 48 4.51 2.45 -6.52
C ILE A 48 6.01 2.63 -6.69
N ASP A 49 6.79 1.82 -5.99
CA ASP A 49 8.23 1.68 -6.22
C ASP A 49 8.69 0.27 -5.79
N PRO A 50 9.91 -0.17 -6.15
CA PRO A 50 10.36 -1.52 -5.84
C PRO A 50 10.40 -1.87 -4.34
N SER A 51 10.56 -0.87 -3.48
CA SER A 51 10.77 -1.04 -2.03
C SER A 51 9.63 -0.49 -1.15
N GLY A 52 8.86 0.46 -1.68
CA GLY A 52 7.92 1.30 -0.94
C GLY A 52 8.57 2.46 -0.19
N VAL A 53 9.90 2.50 -0.08
CA VAL A 53 10.60 3.46 0.81
C VAL A 53 10.56 4.88 0.22
N GLU A 54 10.88 5.03 -1.06
CA GLU A 54 10.89 6.35 -1.70
C GLU A 54 9.48 6.93 -1.76
N THR A 55 8.49 6.12 -2.10
CA THR A 55 7.08 6.54 -2.08
C THR A 55 6.66 6.96 -0.69
N ALA A 56 6.97 6.18 0.35
CA ALA A 56 6.61 6.52 1.72
C ALA A 56 7.21 7.87 2.16
N MET A 57 8.47 8.13 1.81
CA MET A 57 9.11 9.43 2.08
C MET A 57 8.39 10.58 1.37
N LYS A 58 8.04 10.42 0.09
CA LYS A 58 7.31 11.44 -0.69
C LYS A 58 5.93 11.73 -0.11
N LEU A 59 5.16 10.69 0.23
CA LEU A 59 3.84 10.83 0.85
C LEU A 59 3.94 11.53 2.22
N LYS A 60 4.93 11.17 3.04
CA LYS A 60 5.18 11.83 4.33
C LYS A 60 5.65 13.28 4.20
N ALA A 61 6.45 13.60 3.18
CA ALA A 61 6.87 14.96 2.91
C ALA A 61 5.68 15.84 2.49
N LYS A 62 4.73 15.28 1.73
CA LYS A 62 3.50 15.97 1.31
C LYS A 62 2.49 16.11 2.46
N ASN A 63 2.28 15.05 3.22
CA ASN A 63 1.40 15.01 4.38
C ASN A 63 2.13 14.39 5.60
N PRO A 64 2.67 15.21 6.52
CA PRO A 64 3.40 14.72 7.69
C PRO A 64 2.59 13.75 8.57
N VAL A 65 1.26 13.92 8.61
CA VAL A 65 0.36 13.08 9.41
C VAL A 65 -0.17 11.85 8.65
N ALA A 66 0.22 11.65 7.38
CA ALA A 66 -0.24 10.53 6.55
C ALA A 66 -0.11 9.18 7.26
N ARG A 67 -1.13 8.33 7.12
CA ARG A 67 -1.16 7.01 7.75
C ARG A 67 -0.95 5.96 6.68
N LEU A 68 0.31 5.61 6.47
CA LEU A 68 0.72 4.79 5.34
C LEU A 68 0.55 3.30 5.63
N PHE A 69 0.12 2.56 4.62
CA PHE A 69 0.11 1.10 4.62
C PHE A 69 0.70 0.59 3.30
N THR A 70 1.51 -0.46 3.37
CA THR A 70 2.25 -0.97 2.21
C THR A 70 1.81 -2.39 1.88
N LEU A 71 1.60 -2.65 0.59
CA LEU A 71 1.25 -3.95 0.02
C LEU A 71 2.24 -4.32 -1.09
N ARG A 72 2.29 -5.60 -1.45
CA ARG A 72 2.95 -6.04 -2.69
C ARG A 72 1.89 -6.37 -3.73
N ILE A 73 2.00 -5.74 -4.90
CA ILE A 73 0.98 -5.85 -5.94
C ILE A 73 0.91 -7.28 -6.46
N GLY A 74 -0.28 -7.88 -6.36
CA GLY A 74 -0.56 -9.23 -6.85
C GLY A 74 -0.10 -10.38 -5.95
N TYR A 75 0.29 -10.11 -4.71
CA TYR A 75 0.70 -11.10 -3.72
C TYR A 75 -0.10 -10.97 -2.42
N ASP A 76 -0.24 -12.06 -1.68
CA ASP A 76 -0.97 -12.12 -0.40
C ASP A 76 -0.19 -11.49 0.77
N VAL A 77 1.13 -11.44 0.66
CA VAL A 77 2.03 -10.87 1.65
C VAL A 77 3.01 -9.87 1.03
N ALA A 78 3.35 -8.83 1.79
CA ALA A 78 4.27 -7.78 1.31
C ALA A 78 5.73 -8.25 1.24
N VAL A 79 6.18 -9.00 2.25
CA VAL A 79 7.54 -9.54 2.38
C VAL A 79 7.48 -10.85 3.16
N VAL A 80 8.35 -11.80 2.83
CA VAL A 80 8.53 -13.05 3.58
C VAL A 80 9.99 -13.18 4.01
N PHE A 81 10.20 -13.62 5.25
CA PHE A 81 11.52 -13.96 5.76
C PHE A 81 11.62 -15.48 5.93
N GLY A 82 12.39 -16.15 5.06
CA GLY A 82 12.67 -17.59 5.16
C GLY A 82 11.51 -18.54 4.79
N GLY A 83 10.52 -18.07 4.04
CA GLY A 83 9.36 -18.85 3.58
C GLY A 83 8.96 -18.51 2.14
N GLU A 84 7.80 -19.00 1.72
CA GLU A 84 7.26 -18.78 0.37
C GLU A 84 6.19 -17.68 0.32
N MET A 85 6.04 -17.07 -0.84
CA MET A 85 5.10 -15.97 -1.12
C MET A 85 4.16 -16.43 -2.24
N GLU A 86 2.85 -16.26 -2.07
CA GLU A 86 1.86 -16.73 -3.05
C GLU A 86 1.36 -15.59 -3.94
N ARG A 87 1.38 -15.82 -5.26
CA ARG A 87 0.79 -14.89 -6.23
C ARG A 87 -0.73 -15.08 -6.24
N VAL A 88 -1.46 -14.01 -5.93
CA VAL A 88 -2.94 -14.00 -5.89
C VAL A 88 -3.58 -13.22 -7.04
N ALA A 89 -2.79 -12.44 -7.79
CA ALA A 89 -3.25 -11.84 -9.04
C ALA A 89 -3.51 -12.93 -10.09
N LYS A 90 -4.69 -12.89 -10.71
CA LYS A 90 -5.09 -13.80 -11.79
C LYS A 90 -4.39 -13.48 -13.10
#